data_AF-A0A0D9WPN0-F1
#
_entry.id   AF-A0A0D9WPN0-F1
#
_cell.length_a   1.000
_cell.length_b   1.000
_cell.length_c   1.000
_cell.angle_alpha   90.00
_cell.angle_beta   90.00
_cell.angle_gamma   90.00
#
_symmetry.space_group_name_H-M   'P 1'
#
loop_
_entity.id
_entity.type
_entity.pdbx_description
1 polymer ?
#
loop_
_entity_poly.entity_id
_entity_poly.type
_entity_poly.pdbx_seq_one_letter_code
_entity_poly.pdbx_strand_id
1 'polypeptide(L)'
;MASLAPRLLLRRRPLRSAAAALVTLCDSWAGLRGAGSPRDGALLEPVCGVSGRWMDGRRWWFHQPVRHGSTAVTLNTDGGFARFSVGGDAAAKEKLGRQPPGKAAKKKMSRKAKVNQLKWYRLKAKKKMKSPNPEVRIRYKLEKAKRKEEWLIEKLRKYEVPRSPEPVHDPEILTEEEKFYLKRTGEKKKNYVPVGRRGVFGGVVLNMHLHWKKHETVKVICKPCRPGQVHEYAEELTRLSKGTVIDIKPNNTIMFYRGKNYVQPKVMSPPDTLSKQKALEKYRYEQSLEHTSQFIEKLEKELEDYQKHVALFKNHGETSETISSKETMELSESNVQTIEVMELSIKEK
;
A
#
# COMPACT_ATOMS: atom_id res chain seq x y z
N MET A 1 -29.73 -7.13 -27.22
CA MET A 1 -29.66 -6.43 -25.92
C MET A 1 -29.14 -7.45 -24.91
N ALA A 2 -27.90 -7.49 -24.43
CA ALA A 2 -26.97 -6.41 -24.15
C ALA A 2 -25.51 -6.86 -24.39
N SER A 3 -24.69 -5.85 -24.61
CA SER A 3 -23.29 -5.88 -25.02
C SER A 3 -22.36 -6.54 -23.98
N LEU A 4 -21.49 -7.40 -24.50
CA LEU A 4 -20.22 -7.79 -23.91
C LEU A 4 -19.27 -6.59 -23.94
N ALA A 5 -18.60 -6.31 -22.81
CA ALA A 5 -17.45 -5.43 -22.74
C ALA A 5 -16.26 -6.20 -22.12
N PRO A 6 -15.06 -6.13 -22.71
CA PRO A 6 -13.93 -6.99 -22.35
C PRO A 6 -13.15 -6.50 -21.13
N ARG A 7 -12.78 -7.43 -20.24
CA ARG A 7 -11.82 -7.21 -19.15
C ARG A 7 -10.44 -6.89 -19.73
N LEU A 8 -9.91 -5.72 -19.39
CA LEU A 8 -8.55 -5.32 -19.67
C LEU A 8 -7.56 -6.25 -18.95
N LEU A 9 -6.81 -7.02 -19.73
CA LEU A 9 -5.67 -7.82 -19.32
C LEU A 9 -4.44 -6.92 -19.12
N LEU A 10 -4.09 -6.60 -17.87
CA LEU A 10 -2.74 -6.14 -17.56
C LEU A 10 -1.80 -7.34 -17.42
N ARG A 11 -1.02 -7.56 -18.48
CA ARG A 11 0.30 -8.21 -18.57
C ARG A 11 0.71 -9.17 -17.43
N ARG A 12 0.62 -10.47 -17.75
CA ARG A 12 1.44 -11.54 -17.15
C ARG A 12 2.93 -11.25 -17.39
N ARG A 13 3.77 -11.31 -16.34
CA ARG A 13 5.23 -11.49 -16.48
C ARG A 13 5.54 -12.99 -16.45
N PRO A 14 6.39 -13.53 -17.32
CA PRO A 14 6.81 -14.93 -17.24
C PRO A 14 7.83 -15.12 -16.11
N LEU A 15 7.67 -16.20 -15.35
CA LEU A 15 8.72 -16.75 -14.50
C LEU A 15 9.84 -17.28 -15.41
N ARG A 16 11.07 -16.79 -15.22
CA ARG A 16 12.26 -17.44 -15.76
C ARG A 16 12.77 -18.48 -14.76
N SER A 17 12.91 -19.69 -15.28
CA SER A 17 13.48 -20.89 -14.67
C SER A 17 14.91 -20.64 -14.19
N ALA A 18 15.21 -21.16 -12.99
CA ALA A 18 16.54 -21.30 -12.46
C ALA A 18 17.07 -22.70 -12.82
N ALA A 19 18.18 -22.76 -13.55
CA ALA A 19 18.96 -23.97 -13.70
C ALA A 19 20.45 -23.62 -13.89
N ALA A 20 21.25 -24.16 -12.96
CA ALA A 20 22.62 -24.63 -13.10
C ALA A 20 23.70 -23.74 -13.75
N ALA A 21 24.65 -23.30 -12.91
CA ALA A 21 26.08 -23.40 -13.21
C ALA A 21 26.86 -23.39 -11.89
N LEU A 22 27.28 -24.57 -11.46
CA LEU A 22 28.33 -24.81 -10.47
C LEU A 22 29.60 -25.10 -11.29
N VAL A 23 30.75 -24.56 -10.87
CA VAL A 23 32.09 -25.19 -10.81
C VAL A 23 33.17 -24.09 -10.71
N THR A 24 33.77 -24.07 -9.51
CA THR A 24 35.17 -23.78 -9.10
C THR A 24 35.97 -22.61 -9.68
N LEU A 25 36.52 -21.79 -8.78
CA LEU A 25 37.97 -21.79 -8.57
C LEU A 25 38.33 -21.40 -7.12
N CYS A 26 39.24 -22.17 -6.53
CA CYS A 26 39.87 -21.95 -5.24
C CYS A 26 41.17 -21.14 -5.42
N ASP A 27 41.73 -20.71 -4.29
CA ASP A 27 43.09 -20.20 -4.05
C ASP A 27 43.32 -18.68 -4.26
N SER A 28 43.58 -17.94 -3.17
CA SER A 28 44.89 -18.00 -2.51
C SER A 28 44.93 -17.07 -1.28
N TRP A 29 45.54 -17.57 -0.22
CA TRP A 29 45.83 -16.87 1.03
C TRP A 29 47.32 -16.48 1.06
N ALA A 30 47.62 -15.48 1.89
CA ALA A 30 48.94 -15.02 2.36
C ALA A 30 49.70 -13.98 1.50
N GLY A 31 50.05 -12.86 2.15
CA GLY A 31 51.00 -11.89 1.59
C GLY A 31 51.06 -10.53 2.29
N LEU A 32 51.61 -10.51 3.51
CA LEU A 32 52.45 -9.43 4.07
C LEU A 32 51.85 -8.01 4.26
N ARG A 33 51.78 -7.58 5.52
CA ARG A 33 52.50 -6.39 6.00
C ARG A 33 52.41 -6.27 7.53
N GLY A 34 53.53 -6.47 8.20
CA GLY A 34 53.81 -5.93 9.52
C GLY A 34 54.96 -4.94 9.42
N ALA A 35 54.82 -3.79 10.10
CA ALA A 35 55.90 -3.03 10.75
C ALA A 35 55.32 -1.73 11.33
N GLY A 36 55.63 -1.44 12.61
CA GLY A 36 55.79 -0.06 13.10
C GLY A 36 54.68 0.51 14.00
N SER A 37 54.68 0.12 15.28
CA SER A 37 54.42 1.02 16.43
C SER A 37 55.80 1.59 16.88
N PRO A 38 55.99 2.60 17.78
CA PRO A 38 55.12 2.93 18.92
C PRO A 38 55.14 4.37 19.51
N ARG A 39 54.41 4.51 20.64
CA ARG A 39 54.55 5.47 21.78
C ARG A 39 53.79 6.79 21.71
N ASP A 40 53.17 7.32 22.77
CA ASP A 40 52.86 6.95 24.18
C ASP A 40 51.66 7.86 24.60
N GLY A 41 50.66 7.43 25.40
CA GLY A 41 50.63 7.52 26.88
C GLY A 41 50.46 8.98 27.37
N ALA A 42 49.53 9.42 28.22
CA ALA A 42 48.79 8.85 29.34
C ALA A 42 47.65 9.84 29.71
N LEU A 43 46.44 9.39 30.05
CA LEU A 43 45.94 9.11 31.41
C LEU A 43 45.69 10.38 32.25
N LEU A 44 44.42 10.64 32.60
CA LEU A 44 43.97 11.05 33.94
C LEU A 44 42.46 10.71 34.10
N GLU A 45 42.19 10.10 35.25
CA GLU A 45 40.96 9.42 35.71
C GLU A 45 39.80 10.36 36.09
N PRO A 46 38.59 9.80 36.33
CA PRO A 46 37.33 10.53 36.53
C PRO A 46 36.97 10.72 38.01
N VAL A 47 36.05 11.63 38.30
CA VAL A 47 35.35 11.73 39.60
C VAL A 47 33.83 11.79 39.39
N CYS A 48 33.15 11.08 40.29
CA CYS A 48 31.78 10.60 40.30
C CYS A 48 30.66 11.62 40.60
N GLY A 49 29.43 11.20 40.27
CA GLY A 49 28.16 11.64 40.87
C GLY A 49 27.53 12.85 40.19
N VAL A 50 26.27 12.89 39.76
CA VAL A 50 25.06 12.44 40.48
C VAL A 50 23.96 12.06 39.49
N SER A 51 23.20 11.05 39.91
CA SER A 51 21.98 10.45 39.38
C SER A 51 20.94 11.36 38.73
N GLY A 52 20.34 10.89 37.64
CA GLY A 52 19.12 11.48 37.06
C GLY A 52 18.49 10.60 35.98
N ARG A 53 17.71 9.62 36.44
CA ARG A 53 17.03 8.56 35.68
C ARG A 53 16.10 9.10 34.59
N TRP A 54 16.26 8.59 33.38
CA TRP A 54 15.29 8.65 32.30
C TRP A 54 14.11 7.74 32.59
N MET A 55 12.87 8.25 32.56
CA MET A 55 11.72 7.53 32.03
C MET A 55 10.72 8.51 31.43
N ASP A 56 10.66 8.43 30.10
CA ASP A 56 9.64 9.02 29.24
C ASP A 56 8.42 8.08 29.22
N GLY A 57 7.23 8.61 29.51
CA GLY A 57 6.09 7.79 29.90
C GLY A 57 4.73 8.47 29.75
N ARG A 58 4.37 8.86 28.53
CA ARG A 58 3.00 8.92 27.97
C ARG A 58 1.85 9.20 28.96
N ARG A 59 1.34 10.45 28.95
CA ARG A 59 -0.10 10.70 29.23
C ARG A 59 -0.54 12.02 28.60
N TRP A 60 -0.94 11.97 27.34
CA TRP A 60 -1.54 13.10 26.64
C TRP A 60 -2.95 12.76 26.20
N TRP A 61 -3.87 12.75 27.16
CA TRP A 61 -5.31 12.73 26.92
C TRP A 61 -6.00 13.55 28.02
N PHE A 62 -6.93 14.41 27.58
CA PHE A 62 -7.83 15.28 28.34
C PHE A 62 -7.27 16.63 28.78
N HIS A 63 -7.37 17.63 27.90
CA HIS A 63 -8.01 18.91 28.23
C HIS A 63 -8.61 19.49 26.94
N GLN A 64 -9.93 19.40 26.79
CA GLN A 64 -10.67 20.33 25.94
C GLN A 64 -10.88 21.61 26.75
N PRO A 65 -10.76 22.81 26.14
CA PRO A 65 -11.10 24.05 26.84
C PRO A 65 -12.61 24.10 27.08
N VAL A 66 -13.00 24.23 28.34
CA VAL A 66 -14.38 24.52 28.76
C VAL A 66 -14.67 25.97 28.34
N ARG A 67 -15.56 26.16 27.37
CA ARG A 67 -16.13 27.48 27.08
C ARG A 67 -17.15 27.78 28.18
N HIS A 68 -16.89 28.80 29.00
CA HIS A 68 -17.91 29.36 29.88
C HIS A 68 -18.85 30.21 29.01
N GLY A 69 -20.05 29.70 28.74
CA GLY A 69 -21.15 30.51 28.22
C GLY A 69 -21.83 31.19 29.40
N SER A 70 -22.06 32.51 29.32
CA SER A 70 -22.83 33.24 30.32
C SER A 70 -24.26 32.68 30.38
N THR A 71 -24.65 32.11 31.52
CA THR A 71 -26.02 31.70 31.80
C THR A 71 -26.74 32.84 32.52
N ALA A 72 -27.42 33.71 31.76
CA ALA A 72 -28.29 34.72 32.35
C ALA A 72 -29.46 34.03 33.06
N VAL A 73 -29.59 34.27 34.37
CA VAL A 73 -30.68 33.75 35.20
C VAL A 73 -31.76 34.83 35.27
N THR A 74 -32.99 34.51 34.88
CA THR A 74 -34.13 35.42 35.01
C THR A 74 -34.99 35.01 36.21
N LEU A 75 -35.43 36.01 36.96
CA LEU A 75 -36.32 35.87 38.11
C LEU A 75 -37.72 36.30 37.68
N ASN A 76 -38.69 35.39 37.74
CA ASN A 76 -40.10 35.72 37.55
C ASN A 76 -40.83 35.65 38.91
N THR A 77 -41.65 36.66 39.21
CA THR A 77 -42.32 36.84 40.52
C THR A 77 -43.85 36.81 40.44
N ASP A 78 -44.40 36.41 39.29
CA ASP A 78 -45.79 36.70 38.91
C ASP A 78 -46.85 35.81 39.60
N GLY A 79 -46.46 35.05 40.63
CA GLY A 79 -47.35 34.12 41.34
C GLY A 79 -47.11 34.03 42.85
N GLY A 80 -46.53 35.07 43.47
CA GLY A 80 -46.27 35.09 44.92
C GLY A 80 -45.11 34.20 45.39
N PHE A 81 -44.42 33.51 44.47
CA PHE A 81 -43.20 32.74 44.73
C PHE A 81 -42.14 33.03 43.67
N ALA A 82 -40.90 33.25 44.10
CA ALA A 82 -39.76 33.47 43.21
C ALA A 82 -39.37 32.18 42.48
N ARG A 83 -39.41 32.20 41.14
CA ARG A 83 -38.89 31.12 40.28
C ARG A 83 -37.74 31.63 39.42
N PHE A 84 -36.62 30.90 39.47
CA PHE A 84 -35.43 31.18 38.66
C PHE A 84 -35.41 30.25 37.44
N SER A 85 -35.28 30.83 36.25
CA SER A 85 -35.09 30.10 35.00
C SER A 85 -33.71 30.42 34.41
N VAL A 86 -33.00 29.39 33.96
CA VAL A 86 -31.69 29.52 33.34
C VAL A 86 -31.79 29.15 31.86
N GLY A 87 -31.73 30.18 31.01
CA GLY A 87 -31.69 30.05 29.56
C GLY A 87 -33.06 29.93 28.89
N GLY A 88 -33.36 30.87 27.99
CA GLY A 88 -34.45 30.76 27.02
C GLY A 88 -35.20 32.06 26.81
N ASP A 89 -34.98 32.68 25.65
CA ASP A 89 -35.70 33.85 25.16
C ASP A 89 -37.22 33.61 25.17
N ALA A 90 -37.94 34.28 26.07
CA ALA A 90 -39.39 34.30 26.10
C ALA A 90 -39.91 35.36 25.11
N ALA A 91 -39.90 35.02 23.82
CA ALA A 91 -40.65 35.75 22.80
C ALA A 91 -41.11 34.78 21.71
N ALA A 92 -42.17 34.02 22.01
CA ALA A 92 -42.92 33.27 21.01
C ALA A 92 -44.23 34.02 20.70
N LYS A 93 -44.29 34.66 19.53
CA LYS A 93 -45.55 34.83 18.80
C LYS A 93 -45.36 34.39 17.35
N GLU A 94 -46.08 33.31 17.04
CA GLU A 94 -46.63 32.89 15.75
C GLU A 94 -45.79 33.08 14.48
N LYS A 95 -45.27 31.96 13.95
CA LYS A 95 -45.36 31.65 12.51
C LYS A 95 -45.54 30.15 12.28
N LEU A 96 -46.68 29.80 11.70
CA LEU A 96 -46.98 28.51 11.09
C LEU A 96 -46.03 28.33 9.89
N GLY A 97 -44.99 27.51 10.05
CA GLY A 97 -43.98 27.26 9.03
C GLY A 97 -43.56 25.80 9.03
N ARG A 98 -43.95 25.08 7.98
CA ARG A 98 -43.65 23.67 7.73
C ARG A 98 -42.13 23.45 7.69
N GLN A 99 -41.56 22.83 8.74
CA GLN A 99 -40.16 22.40 8.74
C GLN A 99 -39.97 21.19 7.82
N PRO A 100 -38.85 21.09 7.07
CA PRO A 100 -38.50 19.86 6.36
C PRO A 100 -38.20 18.75 7.38
N PRO A 101 -38.41 17.46 7.04
CA PRO A 101 -38.23 16.37 8.00
C PRO A 101 -36.78 16.34 8.49
N GLY A 102 -36.59 16.73 9.75
CA GLY A 102 -35.31 16.67 10.43
C GLY A 102 -34.78 15.25 10.39
N LYS A 103 -33.55 15.07 9.92
CA LYS A 103 -32.86 13.77 9.90
C LYS A 103 -32.90 13.20 11.33
N ALA A 104 -33.65 12.12 11.53
CA ALA A 104 -33.81 11.46 12.82
C ALA A 104 -32.43 11.26 13.46
N ALA A 105 -32.23 11.83 14.65
CA ALA A 105 -31.00 11.69 15.39
C ALA A 105 -30.75 10.20 15.66
N LYS A 106 -29.74 9.61 15.00
CA LYS A 106 -29.40 8.19 15.16
C LYS A 106 -29.20 7.91 16.66
N LYS A 107 -30.13 7.16 17.26
CA LYS A 107 -30.10 6.79 18.69
C LYS A 107 -28.77 6.07 18.95
N LYS A 108 -27.84 6.75 19.64
CA LYS A 108 -26.52 6.19 19.94
C LYS A 108 -26.73 5.02 20.90
N MET A 109 -26.41 3.82 20.43
CA MET A 109 -26.45 2.60 21.24
C MET A 109 -25.66 2.76 22.54
N SER A 110 -26.19 2.20 23.63
CA SER A 110 -25.54 2.24 24.95
C SER A 110 -24.12 1.67 24.89
N ARG A 111 -23.21 2.22 25.70
CA ARG A 111 -21.80 1.78 25.78
C ARG A 111 -21.71 0.25 25.96
N LYS A 112 -22.56 -0.32 26.84
CA LYS A 112 -22.62 -1.78 27.10
C LYS A 112 -23.08 -2.57 25.88
N ALA A 113 -24.09 -2.08 25.16
CA ALA A 113 -24.56 -2.69 23.91
C ALA A 113 -23.48 -2.67 22.82
N LYS A 114 -22.71 -1.58 22.71
CA LYS A 114 -21.59 -1.48 21.76
C LYS A 114 -20.48 -2.49 22.07
N VAL A 115 -20.12 -2.64 23.34
CA VAL A 115 -19.12 -3.62 23.78
C VAL A 115 -19.58 -5.05 23.47
N ASN A 116 -20.83 -5.40 23.78
CA ASN A 116 -21.39 -6.72 23.47
C ASN A 116 -21.39 -7.00 21.97
N GLN A 117 -21.75 -6.00 21.15
CA GLN A 117 -21.69 -6.10 19.70
C GLN A 117 -20.27 -6.39 19.19
N LEU A 118 -19.26 -5.67 19.70
CA LEU A 118 -17.86 -5.91 19.35
C LEU A 118 -17.38 -7.30 19.81
N LYS A 119 -17.78 -7.73 21.01
CA LYS A 119 -17.48 -9.08 21.54
C LYS A 119 -18.03 -10.16 20.60
N TRP A 120 -19.26 -10.01 20.13
CA TRP A 120 -19.87 -10.94 19.18
C TRP A 120 -19.13 -11.01 17.85
N TYR A 121 -18.74 -9.86 17.27
CA TYR A 121 -17.92 -9.86 16.05
C TYR A 121 -16.56 -10.53 16.26
N ARG A 122 -15.91 -10.30 17.41
CA ARG A 122 -14.64 -10.96 17.77
C ARG A 122 -14.82 -12.48 17.89
N LEU A 123 -15.90 -12.95 18.53
CA LEU A 123 -16.20 -14.38 18.65
C LEU A 123 -16.42 -15.04 17.28
N LYS A 124 -17.20 -14.41 16.40
CA LYS A 124 -17.40 -14.91 15.03
C LYS A 124 -16.10 -14.95 14.22
N ALA A 125 -15.27 -13.92 14.34
CA ALA A 125 -13.94 -13.90 13.71
C ALA A 125 -13.05 -15.04 14.24
N LYS A 126 -13.04 -15.27 15.56
CA LYS A 126 -12.32 -16.40 16.18
C LYS A 126 -12.84 -17.75 15.68
N LYS A 127 -14.16 -17.94 15.54
CA LYS A 127 -14.76 -19.17 15.01
C LYS A 127 -14.33 -19.45 13.57
N LYS A 128 -14.30 -18.43 12.70
CA LYS A 128 -13.83 -18.56 11.31
C LYS A 128 -12.32 -18.80 11.21
N MET A 129 -11.53 -18.34 12.18
CA MET A 129 -10.08 -18.58 12.22
C MET A 129 -9.68 -19.94 12.80
N LYS A 130 -10.44 -20.43 13.76
CA LYS A 130 -10.25 -21.74 14.38
C LYS A 130 -11.08 -22.85 13.72
N SER A 131 -11.62 -22.61 12.52
CA SER A 131 -12.38 -23.64 11.81
C SER A 131 -11.43 -24.79 11.42
N PRO A 132 -11.85 -26.06 11.59
CA PRO A 132 -11.06 -27.20 11.13
C PRO A 132 -10.81 -27.19 9.63
N ASN A 133 -11.79 -26.75 8.85
CA ASN A 133 -11.67 -26.63 7.40
C ASN A 133 -10.72 -25.46 7.03
N PRO A 134 -9.59 -25.72 6.32
CA PRO A 134 -8.62 -24.71 5.93
C PRO A 134 -9.16 -23.76 4.85
N GLU A 135 -10.05 -24.20 3.97
CA GLU A 135 -10.65 -23.37 2.92
C GLU A 135 -11.44 -22.20 3.51
N VAL A 136 -12.25 -22.46 4.53
CA VAL A 136 -13.02 -21.44 5.24
C VAL A 136 -12.10 -20.39 5.87
N ARG A 137 -10.96 -20.83 6.41
CA ARG A 137 -9.94 -19.96 7.02
C ARG A 137 -9.24 -19.10 5.95
N ILE A 138 -8.84 -19.68 4.82
CA ILE A 138 -8.19 -18.96 3.72
C ILE A 138 -9.16 -17.93 3.12
N ARG A 139 -10.39 -18.34 2.79
CA ARG A 139 -11.43 -17.45 2.25
C ARG A 139 -11.71 -16.26 3.17
N TYR A 140 -11.77 -16.48 4.49
CA TYR A 140 -11.94 -15.38 5.43
C TYR A 140 -10.75 -14.41 5.42
N LYS A 141 -9.50 -14.90 5.40
CA LYS A 141 -8.31 -14.04 5.32
C LYS A 141 -8.32 -13.21 4.03
N LEU A 142 -8.69 -13.84 2.92
CA LEU A 142 -8.78 -13.23 1.60
C LEU A 142 -9.84 -12.11 1.58
N GLU A 143 -11.04 -12.36 2.09
CA GLU A 143 -12.10 -11.33 2.21
C GLU A 143 -11.66 -10.13 3.06
N LYS A 144 -10.88 -10.38 4.13
CA LYS A 144 -10.33 -9.32 4.99
C LYS A 144 -9.23 -8.53 4.29
N ALA A 145 -8.40 -9.19 3.50
CA ALA A 145 -7.33 -8.56 2.73
C ALA A 145 -7.90 -7.69 1.60
N LYS A 146 -8.85 -8.21 0.80
CA LYS A 146 -9.52 -7.46 -0.28
C LYS A 146 -10.24 -6.21 0.23
N ARG A 147 -10.97 -6.31 1.34
CA ARG A 147 -11.58 -5.13 1.99
C ARG A 147 -10.54 -4.07 2.42
N LYS A 148 -9.36 -4.51 2.87
CA LYS A 148 -8.28 -3.60 3.26
C LYS A 148 -7.64 -2.94 2.05
N GLU A 149 -7.44 -3.70 0.98
CA GLU A 149 -6.95 -3.22 -0.32
C GLU A 149 -7.86 -2.13 -0.89
N GLU A 150 -9.17 -2.39 -0.97
CA GLU A 150 -10.18 -1.41 -1.42
C GLU A 150 -10.12 -0.12 -0.59
N TRP A 151 -10.02 -0.25 0.74
CA TRP A 151 -9.89 0.90 1.62
C TRP A 151 -8.59 1.69 1.38
N LEU A 152 -7.47 1.01 1.12
CA LEU A 152 -6.20 1.65 0.78
C LEU A 152 -6.28 2.38 -0.56
N ILE A 153 -6.93 1.78 -1.57
CA ILE A 153 -7.18 2.41 -2.87
C ILE A 153 -8.04 3.66 -2.71
N GLU A 154 -9.13 3.60 -1.91
CA GLU A 154 -9.98 4.76 -1.65
C GLU A 154 -9.22 5.88 -0.93
N LYS A 155 -8.25 5.53 -0.06
CA LYS A 155 -7.35 6.52 0.55
C LYS A 155 -6.38 7.12 -0.47
N LEU A 156 -5.79 6.32 -1.35
CA LEU A 156 -4.85 6.78 -2.36
C LEU A 156 -5.51 7.71 -3.39
N ARG A 157 -6.74 7.43 -3.81
CA ARG A 157 -7.53 8.31 -4.68
C ARG A 157 -7.67 9.75 -4.17
N LYS A 158 -7.59 9.97 -2.85
CA LYS A 158 -7.64 11.32 -2.24
C LYS A 158 -6.36 12.12 -2.42
N TYR A 159 -5.26 11.45 -2.75
CA TYR A 159 -3.94 12.04 -3.00
C TYR A 159 -3.62 12.12 -4.51
N GLU A 160 -4.49 11.60 -5.37
CA GLU A 160 -4.39 11.81 -6.81
C GLU A 160 -4.80 13.25 -7.10
N VAL A 161 -3.83 14.08 -7.49
CA VAL A 161 -4.09 15.44 -7.94
C VAL A 161 -4.52 15.36 -9.41
N PRO A 162 -5.66 15.94 -9.80
CA PRO A 162 -6.06 16.00 -11.20
C PRO A 162 -4.93 16.58 -12.05
N ARG A 163 -4.59 15.90 -13.15
CA ARG A 163 -3.67 16.46 -14.13
C ARG A 163 -4.39 17.63 -14.79
N SER A 164 -3.96 18.85 -14.50
CA SER A 164 -4.36 20.00 -15.31
C SER A 164 -3.92 19.75 -16.76
N PRO A 165 -4.72 20.14 -17.77
CA PRO A 165 -4.29 20.05 -19.15
C PRO A 165 -2.97 20.80 -19.29
N GLU A 166 -2.00 20.15 -19.93
CA GLU A 166 -0.70 20.76 -20.18
C GLU A 166 -0.92 22.01 -21.05
N PRO A 167 -0.41 23.18 -20.63
CA PRO A 167 -0.24 24.27 -21.57
C PRO A 167 0.61 23.74 -22.73
N VAL A 168 0.22 24.08 -23.97
CA VAL A 168 1.03 23.81 -25.17
C VAL A 168 2.36 24.54 -24.96
N HIS A 169 3.33 23.83 -24.40
CA HIS A 169 4.69 24.30 -24.31
C HIS A 169 5.29 24.03 -25.67
N ASP A 170 5.80 25.07 -26.33
CA ASP A 170 6.59 24.88 -27.54
C ASP A 170 7.69 23.87 -27.20
N PRO A 171 7.68 22.66 -27.79
CA PRO A 171 8.85 21.83 -27.71
C PRO A 171 9.90 22.60 -28.48
N GLU A 172 10.77 23.34 -27.78
CA GLU A 172 12.08 23.68 -28.33
C GLU A 172 12.69 22.32 -28.69
N ILE A 173 12.57 21.93 -29.96
CA ILE A 173 13.07 20.67 -30.47
C ILE A 173 14.59 20.77 -30.34
N LEU A 174 15.12 20.31 -29.20
CA LEU A 174 16.55 20.20 -29.01
C LEU A 174 17.07 19.25 -30.09
N THR A 175 18.03 19.74 -30.87
CA THR A 175 18.69 18.91 -31.87
C THR A 175 19.46 17.79 -31.18
N GLU A 176 19.76 16.72 -31.91
CA GLU A 176 20.46 15.57 -31.33
C GLU A 176 21.86 15.95 -30.84
N GLU A 177 22.52 16.88 -31.54
CA GLU A 177 23.83 17.43 -31.19
C GLU A 177 23.76 18.22 -29.88
N GLU A 178 22.74 19.07 -29.72
CA GLU A 178 22.52 19.83 -28.48
C GLU A 178 22.24 18.89 -27.29
N LYS A 179 21.41 17.86 -27.49
CA LYS A 179 21.14 16.84 -26.47
C LYS A 179 22.42 16.12 -26.06
N PHE A 180 23.26 15.74 -27.03
CA PHE A 180 24.54 15.08 -26.76
C PHE A 180 25.50 15.99 -25.99
N TYR A 181 25.60 17.27 -26.38
CA TYR A 181 26.40 18.26 -25.67
C TYR A 181 25.93 18.45 -24.22
N LEU A 182 24.63 18.63 -24.01
CA LEU A 182 24.05 18.81 -22.67
C LEU A 182 24.18 17.55 -21.82
N LYS A 183 24.10 16.36 -22.41
CA LYS A 183 24.37 15.08 -21.74
C LYS A 183 25.81 15.03 -21.24
N ARG A 184 26.79 15.36 -22.09
CA ARG A 184 28.21 15.37 -21.71
C ARG A 184 28.53 16.42 -20.66
N THR A 185 28.02 17.64 -20.84
CA THR A 185 28.25 18.77 -19.93
C THR A 185 27.51 18.59 -18.61
N GLY A 186 26.25 18.17 -18.66
CA GLY A 186 25.43 17.90 -17.49
C GLY A 186 26.01 16.77 -16.64
N GLU A 187 26.63 15.76 -17.25
CA GLU A 187 27.27 14.69 -16.48
C GLU A 187 28.49 15.15 -15.69
N LYS A 188 29.26 16.12 -16.19
CA LYS A 188 30.40 16.70 -15.46
C LYS A 188 29.96 17.58 -14.29
N LYS A 189 28.77 18.20 -14.37
CA LYS A 189 28.27 19.11 -13.33
C LYS A 189 27.87 18.33 -12.07
N LYS A 190 28.12 18.95 -10.90
CA LYS A 190 27.89 18.37 -9.56
C LYS A 190 26.54 18.78 -8.95
N ASN A 191 25.69 19.52 -9.66
CA ASN A 191 24.42 19.99 -9.13
C ASN A 191 23.35 18.90 -9.26
N TYR A 192 22.81 18.49 -8.11
CA TYR A 192 21.82 17.43 -8.05
C TYR A 192 20.69 17.73 -7.06
N VAL A 193 19.52 17.16 -7.34
CA VAL A 193 18.32 17.21 -6.50
C VAL A 193 18.01 15.77 -6.05
N PRO A 194 18.10 15.47 -4.75
CA PRO A 194 17.76 14.15 -4.24
C PRO A 194 16.24 13.98 -4.13
N VAL A 195 15.72 12.90 -4.72
CA VAL A 195 14.34 12.44 -4.58
C VAL A 195 14.35 11.17 -3.75
N GLY A 196 13.74 11.24 -2.57
CA GLY A 196 13.65 10.12 -1.63
C GLY A 196 12.35 9.32 -1.76
N ARG A 197 12.02 8.56 -0.71
CA ARG A 197 10.78 7.76 -0.59
C ARG A 197 9.48 8.53 -0.84
N ARG A 198 9.48 9.86 -0.63
CA ARG A 198 8.30 10.71 -0.82
C ARG A 198 7.95 10.91 -2.29
N GLY A 199 8.85 10.58 -3.21
CA GLY A 199 8.70 10.85 -4.64
C GLY A 199 8.72 12.35 -4.95
N VAL A 200 8.09 12.70 -6.05
CA VAL A 200 7.97 14.08 -6.54
C VAL A 200 6.92 14.83 -5.73
N PHE A 201 7.31 15.98 -5.18
CA PHE A 201 6.43 16.92 -4.48
C PHE A 201 6.95 18.35 -4.71
N GLY A 202 6.17 19.37 -4.34
CA GLY A 202 6.49 20.76 -4.68
C GLY A 202 7.89 21.25 -4.26
N GLY A 203 8.42 20.72 -3.15
CA GLY A 203 9.78 21.04 -2.71
C GLY A 203 10.90 20.54 -3.63
N VAL A 204 10.67 19.45 -4.37
CA VAL A 204 11.62 18.95 -5.38
C VAL A 204 11.69 19.92 -6.56
N VAL A 205 10.53 20.35 -7.05
CA VAL A 205 10.39 21.28 -8.18
C VAL A 205 10.97 22.66 -7.81
N LEU A 206 10.66 23.15 -6.61
CA LEU A 206 11.30 24.34 -6.04
C LEU A 206 12.83 24.22 -6.08
N ASN A 207 13.38 23.08 -5.64
CA ASN A 207 14.83 22.89 -5.63
C ASN A 207 15.43 22.85 -7.04
N MET A 208 14.72 22.30 -8.03
CA MET A 208 15.12 22.36 -9.44
C MET A 208 15.21 23.81 -9.94
N HIS A 209 14.17 24.62 -9.69
CA HIS A 209 14.15 26.03 -10.11
C HIS A 209 15.27 26.86 -9.45
N LEU A 210 15.65 26.52 -8.22
CA LEU A 210 16.80 27.15 -7.54
C LEU A 210 18.13 26.83 -8.24
N HIS A 211 18.35 25.59 -8.66
CA HIS A 211 19.54 25.24 -9.45
C HIS A 211 19.52 25.90 -10.83
N TRP A 212 18.35 26.02 -11.45
CA TRP A 212 18.21 26.63 -12.77
C TRP A 212 18.49 28.13 -12.85
N LYS A 213 18.50 28.81 -11.71
CA LYS A 213 18.94 30.21 -11.62
C LYS A 213 20.39 30.39 -12.09
N LYS A 214 21.27 29.41 -11.82
CA LYS A 214 22.71 29.49 -12.11
C LYS A 214 23.18 28.46 -13.13
N HIS A 215 22.46 27.36 -13.29
CA HIS A 215 22.89 26.23 -14.11
C HIS A 215 21.81 25.84 -15.11
N GLU A 216 22.21 25.57 -16.35
CA GLU A 216 21.26 25.18 -17.40
C GLU A 216 20.67 23.79 -17.22
N THR A 217 21.45 22.87 -16.67
CA THR A 217 21.07 21.46 -16.47
C THR A 217 21.05 21.13 -14.99
N VAL A 218 20.26 20.14 -14.57
CA VAL A 218 20.21 19.63 -13.19
C VAL A 218 20.06 18.11 -13.20
N LYS A 219 20.74 17.42 -12.28
CA LYS A 219 20.57 15.97 -12.08
C LYS A 219 19.54 15.71 -11.00
N VAL A 220 18.59 14.82 -11.24
CA VAL A 220 17.63 14.38 -10.23
C VAL A 220 17.95 12.94 -9.88
N ILE A 221 18.34 12.68 -8.63
CA ILE A 221 18.75 11.34 -8.17
C ILE A 221 17.60 10.74 -7.38
N CYS A 222 16.99 9.68 -7.92
CA CYS A 222 15.83 9.02 -7.34
C CYS A 222 16.26 7.76 -6.57
N LYS A 223 16.41 7.87 -5.23
CA LYS A 223 16.78 6.74 -4.36
C LYS A 223 15.99 6.76 -3.04
N PRO A 224 15.29 5.68 -2.65
CA PRO A 224 15.02 4.42 -3.37
C PRO A 224 13.93 4.62 -4.45
N CYS A 225 14.05 3.92 -5.58
CA CYS A 225 13.07 3.96 -6.66
C CYS A 225 12.79 2.54 -7.16
N ARG A 226 11.51 2.24 -7.45
CA ARG A 226 11.14 0.98 -8.11
C ARG A 226 11.57 1.02 -9.60
N PRO A 227 11.90 -0.12 -10.22
CA PRO A 227 12.16 -0.14 -11.66
C PRO A 227 10.91 0.32 -12.42
N GLY A 228 11.07 1.25 -13.36
CA GLY A 228 9.96 1.86 -14.11
C GLY A 228 9.43 3.17 -13.51
N GLN A 229 9.44 3.32 -12.19
CA GLN A 229 8.94 4.52 -11.50
C GLN A 229 9.76 5.79 -11.82
N VAL A 230 11.02 5.63 -12.26
CA VAL A 230 11.86 6.74 -12.72
C VAL A 230 11.23 7.45 -13.93
N HIS A 231 10.56 6.72 -14.82
CA HIS A 231 9.90 7.31 -15.99
C HIS A 231 8.67 8.12 -15.57
N GLU A 232 7.85 7.60 -14.65
CA GLU A 232 6.71 8.34 -14.08
C GLU A 232 7.16 9.63 -13.40
N TYR A 233 8.28 9.58 -12.66
CA TYR A 233 8.86 10.79 -12.08
C TYR A 233 9.41 11.76 -13.12
N ALA A 234 9.98 11.26 -14.22
CA ALA A 234 10.46 12.09 -15.30
C ALA A 234 9.30 12.86 -15.97
N GLU A 235 8.19 12.16 -16.27
CA GLU A 235 6.98 12.75 -16.82
C GLU A 235 6.38 13.80 -15.88
N GLU A 236 6.21 13.46 -14.60
CA GLU A 236 5.62 14.37 -13.62
C GLU A 236 6.50 15.60 -13.36
N LEU A 237 7.82 15.44 -13.31
CA LEU A 237 8.75 16.57 -13.19
C LEU A 237 8.75 17.44 -14.44
N THR A 238 8.70 16.86 -15.64
CA THR A 238 8.57 17.60 -16.91
C THR A 238 7.34 18.48 -16.86
N ARG A 239 6.20 17.91 -16.49
CA ARG A 239 4.91 18.61 -16.36
C ARG A 239 4.96 19.76 -15.35
N LEU A 240 5.51 19.50 -14.15
CA LEU A 240 5.49 20.46 -13.05
C LEU A 240 6.54 21.58 -13.21
N SER A 241 7.73 21.23 -13.67
CA SER A 241 8.87 22.15 -13.75
C SER A 241 9.02 22.83 -15.12
N LYS A 242 8.34 22.31 -16.15
CA LYS A 242 8.48 22.69 -17.57
C LYS A 242 9.90 22.48 -18.12
N GLY A 243 10.73 21.69 -17.44
CA GLY A 243 12.05 21.32 -17.93
C GLY A 243 11.98 20.14 -18.90
N THR A 244 12.92 20.07 -19.83
CA THR A 244 13.05 18.98 -20.80
C THR A 244 13.93 17.86 -20.25
N VAL A 245 13.49 16.61 -20.38
CA VAL A 245 14.31 15.44 -20.05
C VAL A 245 15.35 15.23 -21.15
N ILE A 246 16.63 15.19 -20.80
CA ILE A 246 17.73 14.91 -21.73
C ILE A 246 18.03 13.40 -21.77
N ASP A 247 18.25 12.81 -20.60
CA ASP A 247 18.75 11.44 -20.46
C ASP A 247 18.24 10.82 -19.16
N ILE A 248 17.86 9.54 -19.21
CA ILE A 248 17.50 8.74 -18.04
C ILE A 248 18.54 7.65 -17.90
N LYS A 249 19.32 7.72 -16.83
CA LYS A 249 20.38 6.76 -16.56
C LYS A 249 19.86 5.55 -15.77
N PRO A 250 20.46 4.36 -15.95
CA PRO A 250 20.06 3.15 -15.24
C PRO A 250 20.30 3.21 -13.73
N ASN A 251 21.12 4.16 -13.26
CA ASN A 251 21.37 4.42 -11.84
C ASN A 251 20.27 5.27 -11.16
N ASN A 252 19.05 5.27 -11.72
CA ASN A 252 17.90 6.08 -11.30
C ASN A 252 18.19 7.59 -11.25
N THR A 253 19.02 8.08 -12.17
CA THR A 253 19.32 9.51 -12.28
C THR A 253 18.71 10.06 -13.56
N ILE A 254 17.95 11.15 -13.44
CA ILE A 254 17.33 11.84 -14.56
C ILE A 254 18.08 13.15 -14.78
N MET A 255 18.45 13.45 -16.02
CA MET A 255 19.05 14.72 -16.39
C MET A 255 18.01 15.63 -17.01
N PHE A 256 17.82 16.81 -16.39
CA PHE A 256 16.87 17.82 -16.85
C PHE A 256 17.59 19.05 -17.39
N TYR A 257 17.04 19.62 -18.44
CA TYR A 257 17.36 20.93 -18.99
C TYR A 257 16.23 21.91 -18.69
N ARG A 258 16.56 23.16 -18.39
CA ARG A 258 15.56 24.19 -18.05
C ARG A 258 14.81 24.78 -19.26
N GLY A 259 15.39 24.74 -20.46
CA GLY A 259 14.95 25.49 -21.65
C GLY A 259 15.83 26.71 -21.99
N LYS A 260 15.90 27.13 -23.25
CA LYS A 260 16.70 28.30 -23.66
C LYS A 260 16.09 29.58 -23.06
N ASN A 261 14.76 29.66 -23.05
CA ASN A 261 13.97 30.80 -22.59
C ASN A 261 13.51 30.70 -21.11
N TYR A 262 14.34 30.14 -20.24
CA TYR A 262 13.97 29.97 -18.84
C TYR A 262 13.82 31.32 -18.11
N VAL A 263 12.59 31.59 -17.66
CA VAL A 263 12.28 32.69 -16.76
C VAL A 263 11.92 32.10 -15.39
N GLN A 264 12.50 32.68 -14.34
CA GLN A 264 12.20 32.25 -12.97
C GLN A 264 10.70 32.46 -12.67
N PRO A 265 9.94 31.39 -12.36
CA PRO A 265 8.52 31.53 -12.10
C PRO A 265 8.28 32.30 -10.79
N LYS A 266 7.26 33.17 -10.77
CA LYS A 266 6.86 33.92 -9.58
C LYS A 266 6.46 32.98 -8.43
N VAL A 267 5.78 31.88 -8.77
CA VAL A 267 5.45 30.80 -7.84
C VAL A 267 6.38 29.62 -8.11
N MET A 268 7.33 29.40 -7.21
CA MET A 268 8.38 28.38 -7.38
C MET A 268 7.93 26.94 -7.17
N SER A 269 6.92 26.73 -6.34
CA SER A 269 6.34 25.42 -6.08
C SER A 269 4.94 25.40 -6.68
N PRO A 270 4.69 24.65 -7.76
CA PRO A 270 3.36 24.59 -8.37
C PRO A 270 2.30 24.14 -7.35
N PRO A 271 1.10 24.76 -7.36
CA PRO A 271 0.01 24.40 -6.46
C PRO A 271 -0.56 23.01 -6.74
N ASP A 272 -0.33 22.48 -7.95
CA ASP A 272 -0.78 21.15 -8.40
C ASP A 272 0.02 20.00 -7.78
N THR A 273 0.86 20.28 -6.77
CA THR A 273 1.69 19.28 -6.09
C THR A 273 1.21 18.98 -4.70
N LEU A 274 1.47 17.75 -4.24
CA LEU A 274 1.23 17.39 -2.85
C LEU A 274 2.19 18.12 -1.91
N SER A 275 1.70 18.48 -0.73
CA SER A 275 2.57 18.93 0.37
C SER A 275 3.53 17.81 0.82
N LYS A 276 4.67 18.18 1.43
CA LYS A 276 5.71 17.26 1.92
C LYS A 276 5.18 16.15 2.84
N GLN A 277 4.23 16.46 3.72
CA GLN A 277 3.64 15.49 4.65
C GLN A 277 2.68 14.54 3.91
N LYS A 278 1.77 15.09 3.09
CA LYS A 278 0.84 14.29 2.28
C LYS A 278 1.56 13.33 1.32
N ALA A 279 2.67 13.75 0.72
CA ALA A 279 3.49 12.88 -0.12
C ALA A 279 4.08 11.68 0.65
N LEU A 280 4.49 11.89 1.91
CA LEU A 280 4.96 10.80 2.77
C LEU A 280 3.82 9.84 3.16
N GLU A 281 2.63 10.35 3.40
CA GLU A 281 1.44 9.54 3.68
C GLU A 281 1.04 8.69 2.48
N LYS A 282 1.01 9.29 1.28
CA LYS A 282 0.78 8.57 0.01
C LYS A 282 1.73 7.37 -0.11
N TYR A 283 3.04 7.59 0.09
CA TYR A 283 4.03 6.52 0.07
C TYR A 283 3.72 5.40 1.09
N ARG A 284 3.31 5.74 2.32
CA ARG A 284 2.95 4.72 3.34
C ARG A 284 1.74 3.89 2.92
N TYR A 285 0.76 4.50 2.27
CA TYR A 285 -0.40 3.79 1.75
C TYR A 285 -0.05 2.90 0.56
N GLU A 286 0.79 3.36 -0.37
CA GLU A 286 1.29 2.54 -1.48
C GLU A 286 2.07 1.32 -0.97
N GLN A 287 2.99 1.50 -0.03
CA GLN A 287 3.74 0.40 0.59
C GLN A 287 2.79 -0.61 1.26
N SER A 288 1.77 -0.10 1.95
CA SER A 288 0.75 -0.96 2.59
C SER A 288 -0.10 -1.71 1.56
N LEU A 289 -0.38 -1.08 0.42
CA LEU A 289 -1.14 -1.67 -0.68
C LEU A 289 -0.35 -2.81 -1.31
N GLU A 290 0.93 -2.59 -1.64
CA GLU A 290 1.82 -3.62 -2.19
C GLU A 290 1.91 -4.84 -1.29
N HIS A 291 2.14 -4.64 0.00
CA HIS A 291 2.20 -5.74 0.95
C HIS A 291 0.87 -6.48 1.06
N THR A 292 -0.26 -5.76 0.95
CA THR A 292 -1.60 -6.38 0.95
C THR A 292 -1.86 -7.18 -0.33
N SER A 293 -1.45 -6.66 -1.49
CA SER A 293 -1.53 -7.37 -2.79
C SER A 293 -0.72 -8.65 -2.77
N GLN A 294 0.56 -8.59 -2.35
CA GLN A 294 1.40 -9.77 -2.21
C GLN A 294 0.82 -10.81 -1.23
N PHE A 295 0.15 -10.35 -0.18
CA PHE A 295 -0.54 -11.22 0.75
C PHE A 295 -1.78 -11.89 0.14
N ILE A 296 -2.54 -11.17 -0.70
CA ILE A 296 -3.67 -11.73 -1.44
C ILE A 296 -3.17 -12.80 -2.42
N GLU A 297 -2.12 -12.52 -3.19
CA GLU A 297 -1.52 -13.49 -4.12
C GLU A 297 -1.10 -14.79 -3.42
N LYS A 298 -0.50 -14.68 -2.22
CA LYS A 298 -0.13 -15.85 -1.41
C LYS A 298 -1.36 -16.66 -1.00
N LEU A 299 -2.42 -15.99 -0.54
CA LEU A 299 -3.66 -16.65 -0.13
C LEU A 299 -4.42 -17.29 -1.30
N GLU A 300 -4.38 -16.67 -2.48
CA GLU A 300 -5.00 -17.23 -3.69
C GLU A 300 -4.28 -18.50 -4.13
N LYS A 301 -2.94 -18.52 -4.11
CA LYS A 301 -2.14 -19.74 -4.35
C LYS A 301 -2.42 -20.82 -3.31
N GLU A 302 -2.44 -20.49 -2.02
CA GLU A 302 -2.79 -21.44 -0.95
C GLU A 302 -4.19 -22.05 -1.17
N LEU A 303 -5.15 -21.26 -1.66
CA LEU A 303 -6.50 -21.73 -1.95
C LEU A 303 -6.52 -22.68 -3.15
N GLU A 304 -5.84 -22.32 -4.24
CA GLU A 304 -5.72 -23.15 -5.44
C GLU A 304 -5.05 -24.49 -5.14
N ASP A 305 -3.96 -24.47 -4.38
CA ASP A 305 -3.21 -25.69 -4.05
C ASP A 305 -4.04 -26.62 -3.15
N TYR A 306 -4.81 -26.06 -2.21
CA TYR A 306 -5.77 -26.84 -1.43
C TYR A 306 -6.87 -27.45 -2.30
N GLN A 307 -7.41 -26.70 -3.26
CA GLN A 307 -8.43 -27.21 -4.18
C GLN A 307 -7.90 -28.33 -5.06
N LYS A 308 -6.68 -28.21 -5.59
CA LYS A 308 -6.00 -29.27 -6.34
C LYS A 308 -5.82 -30.52 -5.49
N HIS A 309 -5.36 -30.37 -4.25
CA HIS A 309 -5.22 -31.48 -3.32
C HIS A 309 -6.57 -32.16 -3.10
N VAL A 310 -7.63 -31.43 -2.74
CA VAL A 310 -8.97 -32.02 -2.56
C VAL A 310 -9.46 -32.74 -3.82
N ALA A 311 -9.21 -32.19 -5.01
CA ALA A 311 -9.57 -32.84 -6.28
C ALA A 311 -8.81 -34.16 -6.51
N LEU A 312 -7.50 -34.19 -6.27
CA LEU A 312 -6.70 -35.42 -6.39
C LEU A 312 -7.21 -36.51 -5.46
N PHE A 313 -7.48 -36.19 -4.18
CA PHE A 313 -7.96 -37.19 -3.21
C PHE A 313 -9.36 -37.71 -3.54
N LYS A 314 -10.25 -36.87 -4.09
CA LYS A 314 -11.57 -37.32 -4.56
C LYS A 314 -11.45 -38.29 -5.74
N ASN A 315 -10.63 -37.94 -6.72
CA ASN A 315 -10.41 -38.79 -7.90
C ASN A 315 -9.79 -40.14 -7.51
N HIS A 316 -8.85 -40.18 -6.56
CA HIS A 316 -8.28 -41.42 -6.05
C HIS A 316 -9.32 -42.31 -5.34
N GLY A 317 -10.22 -41.72 -4.54
CA GLY A 317 -11.34 -42.43 -3.91
C GLY A 317 -12.28 -43.07 -4.93
N GLU A 318 -12.72 -42.30 -5.92
CA GLU A 318 -13.60 -42.79 -6.99
C GLU A 318 -12.93 -43.89 -7.83
N THR A 319 -11.64 -43.77 -8.15
CA THR A 319 -10.91 -44.84 -8.85
C THR A 319 -10.77 -46.11 -8.02
N SER A 320 -10.54 -46.03 -6.70
CA SER A 320 -10.42 -47.20 -5.84
C SER A 320 -11.74 -47.94 -5.66
N GLU A 321 -12.86 -47.23 -5.56
CA GLU A 321 -14.21 -47.82 -5.49
C GLU A 321 -14.59 -48.48 -6.83
N THR A 322 -14.19 -47.88 -7.96
CA THR A 322 -14.44 -48.44 -9.30
C THR A 322 -13.59 -49.68 -9.59
N ILE A 323 -12.36 -49.75 -9.07
CA ILE A 323 -11.49 -50.92 -9.21
C ILE A 323 -11.99 -52.08 -8.32
N SER A 324 -12.39 -51.80 -7.08
CA SER A 324 -12.95 -52.80 -6.17
C SER A 324 -14.26 -53.39 -6.68
N SER A 325 -15.12 -52.61 -7.35
CA SER A 325 -16.39 -53.11 -7.91
C SER A 325 -16.20 -53.91 -9.21
N LYS A 326 -15.17 -53.60 -10.01
CA LYS A 326 -14.80 -54.38 -11.19
C LYS A 326 -14.17 -55.73 -10.83
N GLU A 327 -13.25 -55.77 -9.86
CA GLU A 327 -12.68 -57.02 -9.36
C GLU A 327 -13.75 -57.97 -8.78
N THR A 328 -14.77 -57.43 -8.11
CA THR A 328 -15.89 -58.26 -7.60
C THR A 328 -16.82 -58.80 -8.69
N MET A 329 -16.97 -58.09 -9.83
CA MET A 329 -17.76 -58.59 -10.96
C MET A 329 -16.99 -59.66 -11.75
N GLU A 330 -15.69 -59.46 -11.99
CA GLU A 330 -14.85 -60.44 -12.72
C GLU A 330 -14.73 -61.79 -11.96
N LEU A 331 -14.65 -61.77 -10.63
CA LEU A 331 -14.67 -62.99 -9.79
C LEU A 331 -16.02 -63.72 -9.79
N SER A 332 -17.13 -63.00 -10.05
CA SER A 332 -18.46 -63.61 -10.14
C SER A 332 -18.69 -64.27 -11.50
N GLU A 333 -18.21 -63.65 -12.59
CA GLU A 333 -18.32 -64.19 -13.95
C GLU A 333 -17.44 -65.43 -14.14
N SER A 334 -16.23 -65.47 -13.57
CA SER A 334 -15.39 -66.67 -13.59
C SER A 334 -15.99 -67.85 -12.82
N ASN A 335 -16.68 -67.58 -11.70
CA ASN A 335 -17.33 -68.63 -10.92
C ASN A 335 -18.57 -69.21 -11.61
N VAL A 336 -19.35 -68.40 -12.34
CA VAL A 336 -20.49 -68.88 -13.13
C VAL A 336 -20.01 -69.77 -14.30
N GLN A 337 -18.98 -69.35 -15.02
CA GLN A 337 -18.39 -70.17 -16.11
C GLN A 337 -17.84 -71.50 -15.60
N THR A 338 -17.25 -71.53 -14.40
CA THR A 338 -16.71 -72.77 -13.82
C THR A 338 -17.82 -73.75 -13.41
N ILE A 339 -18.96 -73.25 -12.92
CA ILE A 339 -20.13 -74.09 -12.57
C ILE A 339 -20.80 -74.65 -13.83
N GLU A 340 -20.93 -73.87 -14.89
CA GLU A 340 -21.55 -74.28 -16.15
C GLU A 340 -20.75 -75.39 -16.86
N VAL A 341 -19.42 -75.32 -16.80
CA VAL A 341 -18.52 -76.38 -17.30
C VAL A 341 -18.61 -77.67 -16.46
N MET A 342 -18.83 -77.57 -15.15
CA MET A 342 -19.05 -78.75 -14.30
C MET A 342 -20.42 -79.41 -14.55
N GLU A 343 -21.49 -78.64 -14.77
CA GLU A 343 -22.82 -79.19 -15.07
C GLU A 343 -22.88 -79.91 -16.43
N LEU A 344 -22.14 -79.43 -17.43
CA LEU A 344 -22.03 -80.10 -18.72
C LEU A 344 -21.28 -81.44 -18.60
N SER A 345 -20.26 -81.52 -17.74
CA SER A 345 -19.50 -82.76 -17.50
C SER A 345 -20.30 -83.84 -16.74
N ILE A 346 -21.31 -83.43 -15.96
CA ILE A 346 -22.21 -84.37 -15.23
C ILE A 346 -23.28 -84.96 -16.17
N LYS A 347 -23.65 -84.29 -17.26
CA LYS A 347 -24.64 -84.77 -18.24
C LYS A 347 -24.10 -85.77 -19.27
N GLU A 348 -22.78 -85.93 -19.38
CA GLU A 348 -22.13 -86.87 -20.31
C GLU A 348 -21.75 -88.23 -19.68
N LYS A 349 -22.12 -88.49 -18.43
CA LYS A 349 -22.04 -89.80 -17.77
C LYS A 349 -23.44 -90.34 -17.53
#